data_AF-A0A9X5KTP7-F1
#
_entry.id   AF-A0A9X5KTP7-F1
#
_cell.length_a   1.000
_cell.length_b   1.000
_cell.length_c   1.000
_cell.angle_alpha   90.00
_cell.angle_beta   90.00
_cell.angle_gamma   90.00
#
_symmetry.space_group_name_H-M   'P 1'
#
loop_
_entity.id
_entity.type
_entity.pdbx_description
1 polymer ?
#
loop_
_entity_poly.entity_id
_entity_poly.type
_entity_poly.pdbx_seq_one_letter_code
_entity_poly.pdbx_strand_id
1 'polypeptide(L)'
;MPVKDVEARFQALDAFLTEHQGLWKPRPFTHLYLPWETQHPELAQWLRRRSLAAAEASHNQPHDLAAPAPFPQLAAQARQLSAVDKLPMQPLAPARHRLSVDVPGRKWAQIEAFGAALQFAQKPRHWLDWCAGKGHLGRRLLQADQALTCLEYDPALIAAGQALSEHHGLPVTHCLQDVMAAVAIGPEHTPVALHACGDLHVRLLHLASAAGCKQLALAPCCYNRINAQTYQPLSSAGRASPLQLSIDDLGLPLSETVTAGKRVRLQRDTSMARRLGFDQLQRQLRGCDEYLPTPSLPASWLDRPFADYCHALAKLKGLSTDEQDWAGLEAYGWRRLAEVRNLELVRGLFRRPLELWLVLDRALFLGENGYRVDVGTFCEPALTPRNLMVLAERD
;
A
#
# COMPACT_ATOMS: atom_id res chain seq x y z
N MET A 1 15.46 -12.28 10.43
CA MET A 1 14.89 -12.95 11.62
C MET A 1 14.89 -14.45 11.34
N PRO A 2 15.24 -15.32 12.29
CA PRO A 2 15.07 -16.77 12.14
C PRO A 2 13.66 -17.13 11.64
N VAL A 3 13.53 -18.11 10.75
CA VAL A 3 12.23 -18.50 10.14
C VAL A 3 11.17 -18.86 11.20
N LYS A 4 11.59 -19.46 12.32
CA LYS A 4 10.68 -19.76 13.45
C LYS A 4 10.09 -18.50 14.10
N ASP A 5 10.85 -17.41 14.14
CA ASP A 5 10.39 -16.14 14.69
C ASP A 5 9.43 -15.43 13.72
N VAL A 6 9.64 -15.62 12.40
CA VAL A 6 8.73 -15.15 11.35
C VAL A 6 7.38 -15.86 11.45
N GLU A 7 7.38 -17.19 11.64
CA GLU A 7 6.16 -17.99 11.76
C GLU A 7 5.36 -17.65 13.03
N ALA A 8 6.00 -17.61 14.20
CA ALA A 8 5.33 -17.26 15.45
C ALA A 8 4.71 -15.85 15.38
N ARG A 9 5.43 -14.90 14.75
CA ARG A 9 4.92 -13.55 14.54
C ARG A 9 3.75 -13.50 13.57
N PHE A 10 3.82 -14.27 12.48
CA PHE A 10 2.71 -14.40 11.53
C PHE A 10 1.45 -14.91 12.24
N GLN A 11 1.57 -15.99 13.02
CA GLN A 11 0.45 -16.57 13.78
C GLN A 11 -0.17 -15.57 14.79
N ALA A 12 0.66 -14.79 15.49
CA ALA A 12 0.17 -13.77 16.42
C ALA A 12 -0.60 -12.64 15.70
N LEU A 13 -0.09 -12.19 14.55
CA LEU A 13 -0.79 -11.21 13.70
C LEU A 13 -2.08 -11.78 13.12
N ASP A 14 -2.06 -13.04 12.70
CA ASP A 14 -3.20 -13.76 12.15
C ASP A 14 -4.36 -13.84 13.15
N ALA A 15 -4.05 -14.25 14.37
CA ALA A 15 -5.00 -14.29 15.48
C ALA A 15 -5.58 -12.89 15.77
N PHE A 16 -4.73 -11.88 15.92
CA PHE A 16 -5.16 -10.49 16.19
C PHE A 16 -6.05 -9.92 15.09
N LEU A 17 -5.68 -10.10 13.83
CA LEU A 17 -6.45 -9.61 12.69
C LEU A 17 -7.79 -10.33 12.56
N THR A 18 -7.80 -11.66 12.77
CA THR A 18 -9.01 -12.49 12.71
C THR A 18 -9.98 -12.14 13.83
N GLU A 19 -9.50 -12.06 15.07
CA GLU A 19 -10.31 -11.75 16.26
C GLU A 19 -11.02 -10.41 16.10
N HIS A 20 -10.31 -9.38 15.63
CA HIS A 20 -10.82 -8.02 15.56
C HIS A 20 -11.35 -7.61 14.18
N GLN A 21 -11.59 -8.56 13.27
CA GLN A 21 -12.05 -8.23 11.90
C GLN A 21 -13.37 -7.46 11.84
N GLY A 22 -14.25 -7.64 12.84
CA GLY A 22 -15.47 -6.85 13.00
C GLY A 22 -15.23 -5.35 13.23
N LEU A 23 -14.04 -4.97 13.73
CA LEU A 23 -13.66 -3.57 13.94
C LEU A 23 -13.09 -2.93 12.67
N TRP A 24 -12.23 -3.66 11.93
CA TRP A 24 -11.42 -3.06 10.86
C TRP A 24 -11.90 -3.33 9.44
N LYS A 25 -12.72 -4.37 9.20
CA LYS A 25 -13.31 -4.60 7.87
C LYS A 25 -14.39 -3.58 7.52
N PRO A 26 -15.40 -3.29 8.38
CA PRO A 26 -16.47 -2.36 8.04
C PRO A 26 -15.95 -0.96 7.70
N ARG A 27 -16.47 -0.35 6.64
CA ARG A 27 -16.00 0.94 6.10
C ARG A 27 -16.94 2.07 6.51
N PRO A 28 -16.48 3.07 7.30
CA PRO A 28 -17.33 4.19 7.71
C PRO A 28 -17.89 4.98 6.52
N PHE A 29 -17.16 5.01 5.40
CA PHE A 29 -17.60 5.70 4.19
C PHE A 29 -18.84 5.08 3.54
N THR A 30 -19.06 3.76 3.67
CA THR A 30 -20.17 3.05 3.00
C THR A 30 -21.29 2.66 3.97
N HIS A 31 -21.00 2.56 5.26
CA HIS A 31 -21.96 2.26 6.32
C HIS A 31 -22.32 3.52 7.09
N LEU A 32 -23.62 3.82 7.27
CA LEU A 32 -24.06 4.92 8.15
C LEU A 32 -23.69 4.62 9.62
N TYR A 33 -23.91 3.37 10.04
CA TYR A 33 -23.57 2.84 11.35
C TYR A 33 -22.77 1.54 11.20
N LEU A 34 -21.67 1.43 11.95
CA LEU A 34 -20.80 0.25 11.94
C LEU A 34 -21.28 -0.73 13.01
N PRO A 35 -21.29 -2.05 12.75
CA PRO A 35 -21.79 -3.05 13.70
C PRO A 35 -21.11 -3.01 15.08
N TRP A 36 -19.83 -2.64 15.14
CA TRP A 36 -19.09 -2.57 16.41
C TRP A 36 -19.51 -1.39 17.30
N GLU A 37 -20.20 -0.38 16.76
CA GLU A 37 -20.59 0.80 17.54
C GLU A 37 -21.54 0.44 18.70
N THR A 38 -22.39 -0.57 18.53
CA THR A 38 -23.26 -1.06 19.61
C THR A 38 -22.50 -1.86 20.67
N GLN A 39 -21.35 -2.43 20.31
CA GLN A 39 -20.47 -3.16 21.23
C GLN A 39 -19.58 -2.20 22.04
N HIS A 40 -19.23 -1.04 21.47
CA HIS A 40 -18.39 -0.02 22.07
C HIS A 40 -19.00 1.39 21.97
N PRO A 41 -20.15 1.65 22.61
CA PRO A 41 -20.93 2.87 22.42
C PRO A 41 -20.20 4.14 22.88
N GLU A 42 -19.41 4.05 23.96
CA GLU A 42 -18.63 5.19 24.46
C GLU A 42 -17.57 5.63 23.45
N LEU A 43 -16.81 4.68 22.90
CA LEU A 43 -15.81 4.93 21.86
C LEU A 43 -16.46 5.50 20.59
N ALA A 44 -17.56 4.90 20.14
CA ALA A 44 -18.29 5.36 18.95
C ALA A 44 -18.79 6.80 19.10
N GLN A 45 -19.45 7.11 20.21
CA GLN A 45 -19.95 8.45 20.50
C GLN A 45 -18.81 9.47 20.60
N TRP A 46 -17.71 9.10 21.25
CA TRP A 46 -16.54 9.96 21.37
C TRP A 46 -15.92 10.27 20.00
N LEU A 47 -15.75 9.26 19.13
CA LEU A 47 -15.22 9.45 17.77
C LEU A 47 -16.13 10.33 16.92
N ARG A 48 -17.44 10.12 16.93
CA ARG A 48 -18.40 10.90 16.11
C ARG A 48 -18.48 12.38 16.49
N ARG A 49 -18.21 12.72 17.75
CA ARG A 49 -18.24 14.11 18.23
C ARG A 49 -17.00 14.93 17.87
N ARG A 50 -15.95 14.30 17.36
CA ARG A 50 -14.70 14.98 17.02
C ARG A 50 -14.80 15.73 15.70
N SER A 51 -14.03 16.81 15.60
CA SER A 51 -13.93 17.59 14.36
C SER A 51 -13.12 16.86 13.28
N LEU A 52 -13.29 17.27 12.03
CA LEU A 52 -12.48 16.81 10.91
C LEU A 52 -10.99 17.12 11.12
N ALA A 53 -10.67 18.34 11.58
CA ALA A 53 -9.30 18.75 11.85
C ALA A 53 -8.63 17.86 12.92
N ALA A 54 -9.37 17.48 13.97
CA ALA A 54 -8.86 16.57 14.99
C ALA A 54 -8.61 15.16 14.42
N ALA A 55 -9.42 14.69 13.48
CA ALA A 55 -9.21 13.40 12.82
C ALA A 55 -7.95 13.43 11.94
N GLU A 56 -7.76 14.51 11.16
CA GLU A 56 -6.61 14.67 10.29
C GLU A 56 -5.29 14.74 11.05
N ALA A 57 -5.27 15.40 12.21
CA ALA A 57 -4.10 15.48 13.08
C ALA A 57 -3.68 14.10 13.60
N SER A 58 -4.62 13.20 13.86
CA SER A 58 -4.35 11.83 14.35
C SER A 58 -4.22 10.78 13.25
N HIS A 59 -4.51 11.10 11.98
CA HIS A 59 -4.67 10.10 10.91
C HIS A 59 -3.47 9.17 10.71
N ASN A 60 -2.24 9.71 10.79
CA ASN A 60 -1.01 8.93 10.60
C ASN A 60 -0.43 8.39 11.93
N GLN A 61 -0.92 8.87 13.07
CA GLN A 61 -0.50 8.43 14.40
C GLN A 61 -1.73 8.07 15.25
N PRO A 62 -2.62 7.17 14.76
CA PRO A 62 -3.84 6.83 15.48
C PRO A 62 -3.52 6.19 16.83
N HIS A 63 -2.33 5.61 16.97
CA HIS A 63 -1.89 4.90 18.16
C HIS A 63 -1.59 5.81 19.37
N ASP A 64 -1.31 7.10 19.16
CA ASP A 64 -1.07 8.08 20.23
C ASP A 64 -2.37 8.71 20.76
N LEU A 65 -3.50 8.27 20.22
CA LEU A 65 -4.79 8.86 20.53
C LEU A 65 -5.31 8.40 21.89
N ALA A 66 -5.58 9.36 22.78
CA ALA A 66 -6.24 9.14 24.06
C ALA A 66 -7.76 8.95 23.90
N ALA A 67 -8.17 7.88 23.22
CA ALA A 67 -9.57 7.51 23.04
C ALA A 67 -10.06 6.54 24.13
N PRO A 68 -11.38 6.44 24.38
CA PRO A 68 -11.95 5.46 25.31
C PRO A 68 -11.63 4.00 24.95
N ALA A 69 -11.72 3.10 25.93
CA ALA A 69 -11.55 1.66 25.72
C ALA A 69 -12.56 1.12 24.68
N PRO A 70 -12.19 0.10 23.88
CA PRO A 70 -10.94 -0.66 23.93
C PRO A 70 -9.78 -0.06 23.10
N PHE A 71 -9.88 1.20 22.66
CA PHE A 71 -8.92 1.78 21.71
C PHE A 71 -7.45 1.76 22.22
N PRO A 72 -7.12 2.13 23.47
CA PRO A 72 -5.74 2.11 23.95
C PRO A 72 -5.13 0.70 23.98
N GLN A 73 -5.92 -0.31 24.34
CA GLN A 73 -5.48 -1.72 24.38
C GLN A 73 -5.16 -2.22 22.96
N LEU A 74 -6.07 -1.97 22.01
CA LEU A 74 -5.87 -2.31 20.60
C LEU A 74 -4.65 -1.58 20.03
N ALA A 75 -4.47 -0.30 20.36
CA ALA A 75 -3.33 0.49 19.90
C ALA A 75 -2.00 -0.05 20.44
N ALA A 76 -1.95 -0.45 21.71
CA ALA A 76 -0.76 -1.04 22.32
C ALA A 76 -0.41 -2.39 21.67
N GLN A 77 -1.39 -3.28 21.54
CA GLN A 77 -1.20 -4.60 20.92
C GLN A 77 -0.80 -4.48 19.44
N ALA A 78 -1.46 -3.61 18.68
CA ALA A 78 -1.12 -3.35 17.29
C ALA A 78 0.33 -2.84 17.13
N ARG A 79 0.78 -1.90 17.99
CA ARG A 79 2.17 -1.41 17.99
C ARG A 79 3.15 -2.54 18.28
N GLN A 80 2.90 -3.35 19.32
CA GLN A 80 3.76 -4.45 19.71
C GLN A 80 3.89 -5.49 18.58
N LEU A 81 2.77 -5.94 18.03
CA LEU A 81 2.75 -6.92 16.94
C LEU A 81 3.39 -6.40 15.66
N SER A 82 3.38 -5.09 15.45
CA SER A 82 3.92 -4.42 14.26
C SER A 82 5.37 -3.92 14.38
N ALA A 83 5.98 -4.04 15.55
CA ALA A 83 7.33 -3.52 15.81
C ALA A 83 8.41 -4.27 15.02
N VAL A 84 8.91 -3.67 13.95
CA VAL A 84 9.90 -4.30 13.07
C VAL A 84 11.18 -3.47 13.09
N ASP A 85 12.31 -4.15 13.27
CA ASP A 85 13.62 -3.49 13.29
C ASP A 85 14.00 -2.95 11.91
N LYS A 86 14.86 -1.93 11.94
CA LYS A 86 15.48 -1.42 10.72
C LYS A 86 16.47 -2.45 10.19
N LEU A 87 16.43 -2.70 8.88
CA LEU A 87 17.44 -3.52 8.25
C LEU A 87 18.82 -2.88 8.44
N PRO A 88 19.87 -3.69 8.66
CA PRO A 88 21.23 -3.18 8.62
C PRO A 88 21.47 -2.39 7.33
N MET A 89 22.11 -1.23 7.44
CA MET A 89 22.36 -0.34 6.31
C MET A 89 23.86 -0.26 6.02
N GLN A 90 24.25 -0.36 4.76
CA GLN A 90 25.59 -0.04 4.29
C GLN A 90 25.52 1.16 3.34
N PRO A 91 26.35 2.20 3.54
CA PRO A 91 26.43 3.29 2.59
C PRO A 91 26.77 2.77 1.19
N LEU A 92 25.93 3.13 0.22
CA LEU A 92 26.25 2.88 -1.17
C LEU A 92 27.44 3.75 -1.58
N ALA A 93 28.25 3.24 -2.51
CA ALA A 93 29.26 4.07 -3.18
C ALA A 93 28.59 5.34 -3.76
N PRO A 94 29.29 6.48 -3.79
CA PRO A 94 28.75 7.72 -4.34
C PRO A 94 28.13 7.48 -5.71
N ALA A 95 26.91 7.98 -5.91
CA ALA A 95 26.25 7.87 -7.19
C ALA A 95 27.10 8.54 -8.28
N ARG A 96 27.13 7.94 -9.48
CA ARG A 96 27.77 8.58 -10.64
C ARG A 96 27.14 9.95 -10.88
N HIS A 97 27.94 10.90 -11.34
CA HIS A 97 27.48 12.27 -11.60
C HIS A 97 26.24 12.26 -12.49
N ARG A 98 25.23 13.04 -12.11
CA ARG A 98 23.93 13.21 -12.79
C ARG A 98 23.00 11.98 -12.85
N LEU A 99 23.31 10.88 -12.16
CA LEU A 99 22.44 9.71 -12.15
C LEU A 99 21.05 9.97 -11.53
N SER A 100 20.94 11.00 -10.68
CA SER A 100 19.70 11.46 -10.04
C SER A 100 18.92 12.52 -10.85
N VAL A 101 19.47 13.01 -11.97
CA VAL A 101 18.78 14.01 -12.82
C VAL A 101 17.48 13.40 -13.35
N ASP A 102 16.42 14.20 -13.36
CA ASP A 102 15.04 13.82 -13.71
C ASP A 102 14.40 12.74 -12.81
N VAL A 103 14.99 12.45 -11.65
CA VAL A 103 14.36 11.64 -10.59
C VAL A 103 13.81 12.57 -9.51
N PRO A 104 12.50 12.51 -9.21
CA PRO A 104 11.95 13.24 -8.07
C PRO A 104 12.72 12.89 -6.79
N GLY A 105 13.18 13.89 -6.02
CA GLY A 105 14.11 13.67 -4.90
C GLY A 105 13.63 12.62 -3.88
N ARG A 106 12.33 12.52 -3.65
CA ARG A 106 11.73 11.47 -2.81
C ARG A 106 11.92 10.06 -3.39
N LYS A 107 11.71 9.88 -4.69
CA LYS A 107 11.95 8.60 -5.37
C LYS A 107 13.42 8.24 -5.30
N TRP A 108 14.31 9.22 -5.47
CA TRP A 108 15.74 9.00 -5.33
C TRP A 108 16.13 8.55 -3.92
N ALA A 109 15.62 9.22 -2.88
CA ALA A 109 15.86 8.83 -1.49
C ALA A 109 15.37 7.41 -1.18
N GLN A 110 14.26 6.96 -1.79
CA GLN A 110 13.79 5.57 -1.64
C GLN A 110 14.74 4.58 -2.31
N ILE A 111 15.27 4.92 -3.49
CA ILE A 111 16.26 4.08 -4.18
C ILE A 111 17.56 3.99 -3.38
N GLU A 112 18.07 5.11 -2.84
CA GLU A 112 19.26 5.12 -1.98
C GLU A 112 19.04 4.25 -0.73
N ALA A 113 17.91 4.41 -0.05
CA ALA A 113 17.60 3.64 1.14
C ALA A 113 17.41 2.14 0.82
N PHE A 114 16.72 1.81 -0.27
CA PHE A 114 16.55 0.43 -0.70
C PHE A 114 17.90 -0.22 -1.00
N GLY A 115 18.76 0.45 -1.78
CA GLY A 115 20.07 -0.09 -2.11
C GLY A 115 21.00 -0.20 -0.91
N ALA A 116 20.95 0.75 0.02
CA ALA A 116 21.74 0.70 1.25
C ALA A 116 21.31 -0.45 2.20
N ALA A 117 20.07 -0.94 2.08
CA ALA A 117 19.59 -2.10 2.83
C ALA A 117 19.98 -3.44 2.18
N LEU A 118 20.53 -3.47 0.97
CA LEU A 118 20.92 -4.71 0.29
C LEU A 118 22.21 -5.27 0.90
N GLN A 119 22.06 -6.21 1.83
CA GLN A 119 23.18 -6.89 2.49
C GLN A 119 23.22 -8.38 2.15
N PHE A 120 23.58 -8.64 0.91
CA PHE A 120 23.74 -9.99 0.40
C PHE A 120 25.12 -10.56 0.75
N ALA A 121 25.17 -11.83 1.15
CA ALA A 121 26.41 -12.54 1.49
C ALA A 121 27.30 -12.74 0.26
N GLN A 122 26.70 -13.11 -0.88
CA GLN A 122 27.39 -13.15 -2.17
C GLN A 122 27.18 -11.83 -2.92
N LYS A 123 28.23 -11.32 -3.57
CA LYS A 123 28.13 -10.14 -4.44
C LYS A 123 27.25 -10.47 -5.65
N PRO A 124 26.17 -9.71 -5.90
CA PRO A 124 25.35 -9.87 -7.10
C PRO A 124 26.20 -9.75 -8.37
N ARG A 125 25.99 -10.63 -9.34
CA ARG A 125 26.67 -10.57 -10.65
C ARG A 125 25.78 -9.97 -11.73
N HIS A 126 24.48 -10.27 -11.67
CA HIS A 126 23.51 -9.80 -12.65
C HIS A 126 22.24 -9.35 -11.95
N TRP A 127 22.01 -8.04 -11.92
CA TRP A 127 20.77 -7.46 -11.40
C TRP A 127 19.62 -7.65 -12.37
N LEU A 128 18.46 -8.05 -11.86
CA LEU A 128 17.20 -8.06 -12.60
C LEU A 128 16.24 -7.04 -11.96
N ASP A 129 16.14 -5.85 -12.56
CA ASP A 129 15.23 -4.79 -12.09
C ASP A 129 13.82 -5.07 -12.61
N TRP A 130 12.92 -5.47 -11.71
CA TRP A 130 11.59 -5.95 -12.02
C TRP A 130 10.56 -4.81 -11.98
N CYS A 131 9.80 -4.62 -13.06
CA CYS A 131 8.96 -3.43 -13.26
C CYS A 131 9.80 -2.14 -13.18
N ALA A 132 10.87 -2.09 -13.97
CA ALA A 132 11.98 -1.16 -13.83
C ALA A 132 11.61 0.31 -14.12
N GLY A 133 10.53 0.56 -14.86
CA GLY A 133 10.26 1.85 -15.50
C GLY A 133 11.47 2.28 -16.33
N LYS A 134 12.08 3.42 -15.99
CA LYS A 134 13.31 3.92 -16.63
C LYS A 134 14.59 3.27 -16.09
N GLY A 135 14.51 2.21 -15.27
CA GLY A 135 15.66 1.50 -14.69
C GLY A 135 16.49 2.32 -13.70
N HIS A 136 15.89 3.26 -12.95
CA HIS A 136 16.65 4.09 -11.99
C HIS A 136 17.20 3.29 -10.81
N LEU A 137 16.47 2.27 -10.35
CA LEU A 137 16.90 1.41 -9.24
C LEU A 137 18.11 0.58 -9.68
N GLY A 138 17.95 -0.24 -10.72
CA GLY A 138 19.03 -1.09 -11.22
C GLY A 138 20.28 -0.30 -11.57
N ARG A 139 20.15 0.84 -12.27
CA ARG A 139 21.32 1.68 -12.61
C ARG A 139 22.02 2.27 -11.39
N ARG A 140 21.30 2.51 -10.30
CA ARG A 140 21.89 2.99 -9.05
C ARG A 140 22.64 1.89 -8.30
N LEU A 141 22.15 0.65 -8.38
CA LEU A 141 22.78 -0.52 -7.77
C LEU A 141 24.00 -1.02 -8.56
N LEU A 142 24.02 -0.78 -9.87
CA LEU A 142 25.04 -1.29 -10.78
C LEU A 142 26.45 -0.81 -10.43
N GLN A 143 27.33 -1.76 -10.11
CA GLN A 143 28.76 -1.55 -9.90
C GLN A 143 29.58 -2.01 -11.11
N ALA A 144 30.90 -1.80 -11.07
CA ALA A 144 31.81 -2.39 -12.05
C ALA A 144 31.71 -3.93 -12.03
N ASP A 145 31.85 -4.54 -13.21
CA ASP A 145 31.82 -5.99 -13.46
C ASP A 145 30.48 -6.68 -13.17
N GLN A 146 29.40 -5.90 -13.04
CA GLN A 146 28.04 -6.40 -12.92
C GLN A 146 27.25 -6.14 -14.22
N ALA A 147 26.28 -7.00 -14.49
CA ALA A 147 25.28 -6.79 -15.53
C ALA A 147 23.95 -6.31 -14.94
N LEU A 148 23.15 -5.62 -15.74
CA LEU A 148 21.79 -5.23 -15.39
C LEU A 148 20.84 -5.55 -16.55
N THR A 149 19.75 -6.25 -16.22
CA THR A 149 18.56 -6.36 -17.07
C THR A 149 17.39 -5.64 -16.42
N CYS A 150 16.75 -4.74 -17.16
CA CYS A 150 15.54 -4.04 -16.76
C CYS A 150 14.35 -4.64 -17.52
N LEU A 151 13.34 -5.13 -16.80
CA LEU A 151 12.08 -5.60 -17.38
C LEU A 151 10.99 -4.55 -17.18
N GLU A 152 10.39 -4.08 -18.28
CA GLU A 152 9.34 -3.06 -18.27
C GLU A 152 8.35 -3.31 -19.41
N TYR A 153 7.08 -2.94 -19.23
CA TYR A 153 6.02 -3.16 -20.24
C TYR A 153 5.71 -1.91 -21.06
N ASP A 154 6.01 -0.70 -20.55
CA ASP A 154 5.78 0.57 -21.24
C ASP A 154 6.94 0.91 -22.19
N PRO A 155 6.72 0.93 -23.53
CA PRO A 155 7.75 1.25 -24.52
C PRO A 155 8.40 2.63 -24.34
N ALA A 156 7.65 3.63 -23.87
CA ALA A 156 8.15 4.98 -23.68
C ALA A 156 9.12 5.06 -22.48
N LEU A 157 8.83 4.31 -21.40
CA LEU A 157 9.72 4.23 -20.24
C LEU A 157 11.01 3.50 -20.57
N ILE A 158 10.93 2.45 -21.39
CA ILE A 158 12.09 1.69 -21.89
C ILE A 158 13.00 2.59 -22.73
N ALA A 159 12.46 3.27 -23.74
CA ALA A 159 13.24 4.16 -24.60
C ALA A 159 13.93 5.27 -23.78
N ALA A 160 13.21 5.86 -22.81
CA ALA A 160 13.80 6.83 -21.89
C ALA A 160 14.89 6.21 -20.99
N GLY A 161 14.72 4.98 -20.53
CA GLY A 161 15.72 4.24 -19.76
C GLY A 161 16.98 3.94 -20.56
N GLN A 162 16.83 3.50 -21.81
CA GLN A 162 17.93 3.21 -22.75
C GLN A 162 18.78 4.45 -22.99
N ALA A 163 18.14 5.56 -23.39
CA ALA A 163 18.83 6.83 -23.62
C ALA A 163 19.64 7.29 -22.37
N LEU A 164 19.10 7.09 -21.17
CA LEU A 164 19.81 7.42 -19.94
C LEU A 164 20.96 6.45 -19.63
N SER A 165 20.85 5.16 -19.97
CA SER A 165 21.96 4.20 -19.82
C SER A 165 23.09 4.50 -20.79
N GLU A 166 22.77 4.80 -22.05
CA GLU A 166 23.72 5.17 -23.10
C GLU A 166 24.47 6.46 -22.72
N HIS A 167 23.74 7.48 -22.26
CA HIS A 167 24.34 8.74 -21.81
C HIS A 167 25.39 8.55 -20.70
N HIS A 168 25.20 7.56 -19.82
CA HIS A 168 26.13 7.27 -18.72
C HIS A 168 27.11 6.13 -19.01
N GLY A 169 27.09 5.54 -20.23
CA GLY A 169 27.93 4.41 -20.61
C GLY A 169 27.73 3.18 -19.73
N LEU A 170 26.49 2.89 -19.30
CA LEU A 170 26.18 1.77 -18.41
C LEU A 170 25.82 0.51 -19.21
N PRO A 171 26.37 -0.68 -18.86
CA PRO A 171 26.04 -1.94 -19.51
C PRO A 171 24.68 -2.46 -19.04
N VAL A 172 23.60 -1.90 -19.60
CA VAL A 172 22.21 -2.19 -19.20
C VAL A 172 21.43 -2.71 -20.39
N THR A 173 20.78 -3.86 -20.20
CA THR A 173 19.81 -4.41 -21.17
C THR A 173 18.41 -3.99 -20.74
N HIS A 174 17.74 -3.16 -21.53
CA HIS A 174 16.33 -2.83 -21.29
C HIS A 174 15.43 -3.67 -22.20
N CYS A 175 14.52 -4.44 -21.62
CA CYS A 175 13.66 -5.38 -22.32
C CYS A 175 12.19 -4.96 -22.22
N LEU A 176 11.50 -4.92 -23.37
CA LEU A 176 10.05 -4.87 -23.41
C LEU A 176 9.49 -6.23 -22.99
N GLN A 177 8.94 -6.28 -21.77
CA GLN A 177 8.47 -7.49 -21.14
C GLN A 177 7.23 -7.19 -20.29
N ASP A 178 6.10 -7.79 -20.65
CA ASP A 178 5.03 -8.01 -19.69
C ASP A 178 5.48 -9.09 -18.72
N VAL A 179 5.75 -8.70 -17.47
CA VAL A 179 6.25 -9.61 -16.44
C VAL A 179 5.21 -10.65 -15.99
N MET A 180 3.93 -10.46 -16.32
CA MET A 180 2.87 -11.45 -16.10
C MET A 180 2.88 -12.55 -17.15
N ALA A 181 3.51 -12.32 -18.31
CA ALA A 181 3.72 -13.33 -19.34
C ALA A 181 4.86 -14.31 -18.96
N ALA A 182 5.31 -15.10 -19.94
CA ALA A 182 6.51 -15.92 -19.77
C ALA A 182 7.75 -15.01 -19.70
N VAL A 183 8.55 -15.20 -18.65
CA VAL A 183 9.79 -14.46 -18.41
C VAL A 183 10.91 -15.46 -18.17
N ALA A 184 12.02 -15.33 -18.89
CA ALA A 184 13.22 -16.09 -18.63
C ALA A 184 13.96 -15.49 -17.43
N ILE A 185 14.14 -16.30 -16.39
CA ILE A 185 14.90 -15.99 -15.18
C ILE A 185 15.80 -17.18 -14.86
N GLY A 186 16.93 -16.93 -14.23
CA GLY A 186 17.99 -17.92 -14.02
C GLY A 186 18.67 -17.74 -12.66
N PRO A 187 19.40 -18.76 -12.19
CA PRO A 187 20.02 -18.77 -10.87
C PRO A 187 21.07 -17.66 -10.66
N GLU A 188 21.68 -17.17 -11.74
CA GLU A 188 22.65 -16.07 -11.78
C GLU A 188 22.05 -14.69 -11.54
N HIS A 189 20.73 -14.54 -11.74
CA HIS A 189 20.04 -13.29 -11.55
C HIS A 189 19.80 -13.01 -10.07
N THR A 190 19.94 -11.74 -9.70
CA THR A 190 19.53 -11.17 -8.41
C THR A 190 18.36 -10.20 -8.66
N PRO A 191 17.11 -10.67 -8.51
CA PRO A 191 15.96 -9.80 -8.74
C PRO A 191 15.77 -8.77 -7.64
N VAL A 192 15.44 -7.55 -8.05
CA VAL A 192 15.08 -6.45 -7.16
C VAL A 192 13.76 -5.82 -7.58
N ALA A 193 12.92 -5.46 -6.60
CA ALA A 193 11.63 -4.83 -6.85
C ALA A 193 11.28 -3.80 -5.77
N LEU A 194 11.40 -2.50 -6.08
CA LEU A 194 10.97 -1.43 -5.16
C LEU A 194 9.48 -1.07 -5.31
N HIS A 195 8.93 -1.14 -6.54
CA HIS A 195 7.55 -0.75 -6.83
C HIS A 195 6.81 -1.75 -7.75
N ALA A 196 7.05 -3.04 -7.58
CA ALA A 196 6.22 -4.07 -8.19
C ALA A 196 4.92 -4.24 -7.38
N CYS A 197 3.78 -3.86 -7.97
CA CYS A 197 2.50 -3.81 -7.26
C CYS A 197 1.72 -5.13 -7.38
N GLY A 198 1.16 -5.60 -6.26
CA GLY A 198 0.26 -6.76 -6.17
C GLY A 198 0.80 -8.00 -6.86
N ASP A 199 0.06 -8.51 -7.84
CA ASP A 199 0.43 -9.75 -8.56
C ASP A 199 1.80 -9.67 -9.24
N LEU A 200 2.30 -8.48 -9.55
CA LEU A 200 3.61 -8.29 -10.17
C LEU A 200 4.75 -8.78 -9.27
N HIS A 201 4.72 -8.48 -7.97
CA HIS A 201 5.76 -9.00 -7.07
C HIS A 201 5.50 -10.46 -6.68
N VAL A 202 4.25 -10.91 -6.67
CA VAL A 202 3.92 -12.33 -6.42
C VAL A 202 4.48 -13.19 -7.54
N ARG A 203 4.32 -12.74 -8.79
CA ARG A 203 4.88 -13.37 -9.97
C ARG A 203 6.41 -13.47 -9.90
N LEU A 204 7.08 -12.39 -9.46
CA LEU A 204 8.53 -12.40 -9.23
C LEU A 204 8.93 -13.48 -8.23
N LEU A 205 8.24 -13.56 -7.08
CA LEU A 205 8.55 -14.54 -6.03
C LEU A 205 8.45 -15.99 -6.55
N HIS A 206 7.38 -16.32 -7.29
CA HIS A 206 7.24 -17.65 -7.88
C HIS A 206 8.34 -17.98 -8.88
N LEU A 207 8.63 -17.06 -9.80
CA LEU A 207 9.63 -17.28 -10.84
C LEU A 207 11.04 -17.38 -10.28
N ALA A 208 11.45 -16.47 -9.39
CA ALA A 208 12.77 -16.48 -8.80
C ALA A 208 13.02 -17.73 -7.93
N SER A 209 12.03 -18.14 -7.15
CA SER A 209 12.09 -19.38 -6.35
C SER A 209 12.24 -20.61 -7.25
N ALA A 210 11.40 -20.73 -8.29
CA ALA A 210 11.44 -21.85 -9.22
C ALA A 210 12.73 -21.91 -10.05
N ALA A 211 13.28 -20.76 -10.43
CA ALA A 211 14.46 -20.65 -11.28
C ALA A 211 15.80 -20.86 -10.57
N GLY A 212 15.81 -21.11 -9.25
CA GLY A 212 17.08 -21.30 -8.55
C GLY A 212 17.80 -19.99 -8.17
N CYS A 213 17.18 -18.80 -8.30
CA CYS A 213 17.84 -17.52 -7.95
C CYS A 213 18.41 -17.57 -6.53
N LYS A 214 19.68 -17.22 -6.38
CA LYS A 214 20.38 -17.32 -5.09
C LYS A 214 19.95 -16.24 -4.12
N GLN A 215 19.58 -15.07 -4.64
CA GLN A 215 19.29 -13.89 -3.84
C GLN A 215 18.19 -13.07 -4.49
N LEU A 216 17.34 -12.44 -3.69
CA LEU A 216 16.35 -11.47 -4.16
C LEU A 216 16.00 -10.44 -3.08
N ALA A 217 15.51 -9.29 -3.51
CA ALA A 217 15.01 -8.24 -2.62
C ALA A 217 13.74 -7.61 -3.15
N LEU A 218 12.74 -7.41 -2.28
CA LEU A 218 11.52 -6.71 -2.65
C LEU A 218 11.00 -5.80 -1.53
N ALA A 219 10.40 -4.68 -1.91
CA ALA A 219 9.64 -3.79 -1.04
C ALA A 219 8.19 -3.72 -1.54
N PRO A 220 7.29 -4.59 -1.05
CA PRO A 220 5.89 -4.60 -1.48
C PRO A 220 5.19 -3.28 -1.12
N CYS A 221 4.47 -2.67 -2.07
CA CYS A 221 3.94 -1.32 -1.89
C CYS A 221 2.43 -1.16 -2.13
N CYS A 222 1.81 -2.05 -2.92
CA CYS A 222 0.37 -2.07 -3.20
C CYS A 222 -0.12 -3.52 -3.16
N TYR A 223 -1.01 -3.85 -2.23
CA TYR A 223 -1.47 -5.23 -2.03
C TYR A 223 -2.80 -5.52 -2.72
N ASN A 224 -3.59 -4.49 -3.01
CA ASN A 224 -4.91 -4.60 -3.65
C ASN A 224 -4.86 -4.68 -5.20
N ARG A 225 -3.67 -4.67 -5.80
CA ARG A 225 -3.47 -4.75 -7.26
C ARG A 225 -3.37 -6.22 -7.70
N ILE A 226 -4.44 -6.96 -7.43
CA ILE A 226 -4.54 -8.39 -7.72
C ILE A 226 -5.64 -8.63 -8.75
N ASN A 227 -5.50 -9.70 -9.53
CA ASN A 227 -6.50 -10.14 -10.52
C ASN A 227 -7.67 -10.88 -9.85
N ALA A 228 -7.40 -11.61 -8.77
CA ALA A 228 -8.42 -12.32 -8.00
C ALA A 228 -9.25 -11.36 -7.14
N GLN A 229 -10.51 -11.71 -6.84
CA GLN A 229 -11.37 -10.91 -5.95
C GLN A 229 -10.93 -10.97 -4.48
N THR A 230 -10.17 -12.00 -4.12
CA THR A 230 -9.66 -12.24 -2.78
C THR A 230 -8.16 -12.52 -2.81
N TYR A 231 -7.47 -12.15 -1.74
CA TYR A 231 -6.07 -12.45 -1.54
C TYR A 231 -5.81 -13.96 -1.66
N GLN A 232 -4.73 -14.32 -2.35
CA GLN A 232 -4.26 -15.70 -2.48
C GLN A 232 -2.98 -15.86 -1.64
N PRO A 233 -3.05 -16.46 -0.44
CA PRO A 233 -1.87 -16.65 0.40
C PRO A 233 -0.81 -17.53 -0.24
N LEU A 234 0.46 -17.16 -0.09
CA LEU A 234 1.59 -17.83 -0.72
C LEU A 234 2.19 -18.93 0.15
N SER A 235 2.24 -18.72 1.46
CA SER A 235 2.78 -19.70 2.41
C SER A 235 1.74 -20.74 2.82
N SER A 236 2.21 -21.85 3.37
CA SER A 236 1.37 -22.89 3.96
C SER A 236 0.60 -22.36 5.17
N ALA A 237 1.24 -21.55 6.01
CA ALA A 237 0.60 -20.88 7.15
C ALA A 237 -0.49 -19.91 6.70
N GLY A 238 -0.22 -19.10 5.67
CA GLY A 238 -1.21 -18.20 5.09
C GLY A 238 -2.40 -18.93 4.48
N ARG A 239 -2.17 -20.06 3.78
CA ARG A 239 -3.25 -20.91 3.25
C ARG A 239 -4.10 -21.56 4.33
N ALA A 240 -3.52 -21.85 5.49
CA ALA A 240 -4.22 -22.43 6.63
C ALA A 240 -4.98 -21.40 7.48
N SER A 241 -4.72 -20.10 7.26
CA SER A 241 -5.36 -19.02 8.01
C SER A 241 -6.88 -18.97 7.74
N PRO A 242 -7.71 -18.75 8.79
CA PRO A 242 -9.12 -18.45 8.61
C PRO A 242 -9.37 -17.03 8.07
N LEU A 243 -8.35 -16.15 8.05
CA LEU A 243 -8.47 -14.77 7.62
C LEU A 243 -8.60 -14.68 6.10
N GLN A 244 -9.82 -14.44 5.62
CA GLN A 244 -10.07 -14.13 4.21
C GLN A 244 -10.07 -12.62 3.98
N LEU A 245 -9.32 -12.18 2.97
CA LEU A 245 -9.16 -10.76 2.61
C LEU A 245 -9.69 -10.52 1.20
N SER A 246 -10.63 -9.58 1.08
CA SER A 246 -11.07 -9.06 -0.23
C SER A 246 -10.06 -8.05 -0.79
N ILE A 247 -10.16 -7.72 -2.08
CA ILE A 247 -9.44 -6.56 -2.68
C ILE A 247 -9.61 -5.30 -1.82
N ASP A 248 -10.80 -5.13 -1.27
CA ASP A 248 -11.16 -3.98 -0.45
C ASP A 248 -10.41 -3.97 0.89
N ASP A 249 -10.24 -5.12 1.52
CA ASP A 249 -9.44 -5.24 2.76
C ASP A 249 -7.97 -4.94 2.50
N LEU A 250 -7.44 -5.39 1.36
CA LEU A 250 -6.06 -5.13 0.93
C LEU A 250 -5.78 -3.64 0.64
N GLY A 251 -6.83 -2.81 0.56
CA GLY A 251 -6.70 -1.35 0.47
C GLY A 251 -6.35 -0.69 1.80
N LEU A 252 -6.57 -1.35 2.94
CA LEU A 252 -6.37 -0.75 4.27
C LEU A 252 -4.93 -0.29 4.51
N PRO A 253 -3.86 -1.08 4.23
CA PRO A 253 -2.47 -0.62 4.37
C PRO A 253 -2.13 0.59 3.49
N LEU A 254 -2.91 0.85 2.45
CA LEU A 254 -2.68 1.93 1.49
C LEU A 254 -3.37 3.24 1.88
N SER A 255 -4.17 3.24 2.94
CA SER A 255 -4.93 4.41 3.40
C SER A 255 -4.09 5.46 4.14
N GLU A 256 -2.83 5.17 4.43
CA GLU A 256 -1.92 6.12 5.08
C GLU A 256 -1.41 7.19 4.10
N THR A 257 -1.46 8.46 4.51
CA THR A 257 -1.12 9.60 3.65
C THR A 257 -0.10 10.52 4.33
N VAL A 258 1.18 10.37 3.99
CA VAL A 258 2.27 11.17 4.61
C VAL A 258 2.74 12.36 3.77
N THR A 259 2.45 12.40 2.46
CA THR A 259 3.05 13.40 1.54
C THR A 259 2.07 14.30 0.80
N ALA A 260 0.79 14.27 1.14
CA ALA A 260 -0.18 15.17 0.52
C ALA A 260 -0.03 16.60 1.08
N GLY A 261 0.27 17.56 0.21
CA GLY A 261 0.26 18.99 0.57
C GLY A 261 -1.14 19.51 0.88
N LYS A 262 -1.25 20.70 1.46
CA LYS A 262 -2.53 21.31 1.90
C LYS A 262 -3.60 21.33 0.80
N ARG A 263 -3.23 21.74 -0.41
CA ARG A 263 -4.15 21.79 -1.58
C ARG A 263 -4.71 20.40 -1.93
N VAL A 264 -3.86 19.38 -1.92
CA VAL A 264 -4.26 17.99 -2.23
C VAL A 264 -5.18 17.43 -1.15
N ARG A 265 -4.91 17.75 0.13
CA ARG A 265 -5.79 17.38 1.25
C ARG A 265 -7.18 18.02 1.10
N LEU A 266 -7.23 19.34 0.92
CA LEU A 266 -8.48 20.05 0.71
C LEU A 266 -9.28 19.47 -0.46
N GLN A 267 -8.63 19.24 -1.61
CA GLN A 267 -9.28 18.65 -2.77
C GLN A 267 -9.87 17.26 -2.49
N ARG A 268 -9.11 16.40 -1.78
CA ARG A 268 -9.57 15.08 -1.36
C ARG A 268 -10.78 15.18 -0.45
N ASP A 269 -10.71 16.06 0.55
CA ASP A 269 -11.76 16.19 1.56
C ASP A 269 -13.02 16.82 0.97
N THR A 270 -12.91 17.82 0.10
CA THR A 270 -14.05 18.32 -0.71
C THR A 270 -14.64 17.21 -1.58
N SER A 271 -13.81 16.41 -2.27
CA SER A 271 -14.31 15.30 -3.07
C SER A 271 -15.06 14.26 -2.23
N MET A 272 -14.60 13.97 -1.02
CA MET A 272 -15.24 12.97 -0.16
C MET A 272 -16.52 13.52 0.48
N ALA A 273 -16.50 14.76 0.98
CA ALA A 273 -17.69 15.41 1.53
C ALA A 273 -18.82 15.47 0.49
N ARG A 274 -18.52 15.84 -0.75
CA ARG A 274 -19.52 15.87 -1.83
C ARG A 274 -20.10 14.50 -2.15
N ARG A 275 -19.26 13.46 -2.18
CA ARG A 275 -19.74 12.08 -2.36
C ARG A 275 -20.62 11.61 -1.21
N LEU A 276 -20.32 12.02 0.03
CA LEU A 276 -21.15 11.69 1.19
C LEU A 276 -22.48 12.45 1.18
N GLY A 277 -22.49 13.71 0.73
CA GLY A 277 -23.73 14.44 0.49
C GLY A 277 -24.59 13.79 -0.59
N PHE A 278 -23.98 13.35 -1.69
CA PHE A 278 -24.67 12.57 -2.72
C PHE A 278 -25.11 11.19 -2.22
N ASP A 279 -24.34 10.53 -1.34
CA ASP A 279 -24.73 9.26 -0.73
C ASP A 279 -26.02 9.39 0.12
N GLN A 280 -26.15 10.49 0.86
CA GLN A 280 -27.39 10.77 1.59
C GLN A 280 -28.58 10.91 0.64
N LEU A 281 -28.41 11.67 -0.44
CA LEU A 281 -29.45 11.87 -1.45
C LEU A 281 -29.85 10.55 -2.12
N GLN A 282 -28.88 9.75 -2.57
CA GLN A 282 -29.18 8.52 -3.32
C GLN A 282 -29.88 7.48 -2.44
N ARG A 283 -29.58 7.40 -1.13
CA ARG A 283 -30.33 6.56 -0.18
C ARG A 283 -31.77 7.03 -0.02
N GLN A 284 -32.01 8.34 0.08
CA GLN A 284 -33.36 8.92 0.18
C GLN A 284 -34.20 8.62 -1.07
N LEU A 285 -33.64 8.85 -2.25
CA LEU A 285 -34.33 8.61 -3.52
C LEU A 285 -34.67 7.13 -3.75
N ARG A 286 -33.81 6.22 -3.28
CA ARG A 286 -33.99 4.77 -3.43
C ARG A 286 -34.80 4.12 -2.30
N GLY A 287 -35.00 4.81 -1.18
CA GLY A 287 -35.67 4.27 0.00
C GLY A 287 -34.93 3.10 0.66
N CYS A 288 -33.61 2.99 0.48
CA CYS A 288 -32.81 1.90 1.05
C CYS A 288 -31.47 2.37 1.62
N ASP A 289 -31.00 1.72 2.69
CA ASP A 289 -29.72 2.02 3.34
C ASP A 289 -28.53 1.27 2.70
N GLU A 290 -28.43 1.34 1.37
CA GLU A 290 -27.33 0.73 0.62
C GLU A 290 -26.47 1.77 -0.08
N TYR A 291 -25.16 1.67 0.11
CA TYR A 291 -24.19 2.52 -0.60
C TYR A 291 -24.20 2.22 -2.10
N LEU A 292 -24.41 3.25 -2.93
CA LEU A 292 -24.28 3.17 -4.39
C LEU A 292 -22.93 3.77 -4.83
N PRO A 293 -21.96 2.96 -5.26
CA PRO A 293 -20.64 3.45 -5.63
C PRO A 293 -20.68 4.42 -6.81
N THR A 294 -20.04 5.58 -6.70
CA THR A 294 -19.86 6.52 -7.82
C THR A 294 -18.54 6.25 -8.56
N PRO A 295 -18.46 6.45 -9.89
CA PRO A 295 -17.21 6.28 -10.63
C PRO A 295 -16.13 7.26 -10.16
N SER A 296 -14.88 7.01 -10.57
CA SER A 296 -13.79 7.98 -10.41
C SER A 296 -14.08 9.23 -11.24
N LEU A 297 -14.24 10.37 -10.57
CA LEU A 297 -14.55 11.64 -11.21
C LEU A 297 -13.28 12.49 -11.38
N PRO A 298 -13.10 13.17 -12.52
CA PRO A 298 -12.04 14.18 -12.69
C PRO A 298 -12.12 15.28 -11.64
N ALA A 299 -10.97 15.83 -11.26
CA ALA A 299 -10.85 16.93 -10.32
C ALA A 299 -11.74 18.14 -10.65
N SER A 300 -11.95 18.43 -11.95
CA SER A 300 -12.77 19.53 -12.44
C SER A 300 -14.26 19.43 -12.07
N TRP A 301 -14.74 18.27 -11.64
CA TRP A 301 -16.09 18.13 -11.11
C TRP A 301 -16.29 18.89 -9.79
N LEU A 302 -15.21 19.12 -9.05
CA LEU A 302 -15.26 19.84 -7.77
C LEU A 302 -15.51 21.34 -7.97
N ASP A 303 -15.23 21.86 -9.17
CA ASP A 303 -15.44 23.27 -9.51
C ASP A 303 -16.92 23.61 -9.80
N ARG A 304 -17.77 22.58 -9.95
CA ARG A 304 -19.21 22.74 -10.21
C ARG A 304 -19.95 23.16 -8.93
N PRO A 305 -21.07 23.91 -9.03
CA PRO A 305 -22.04 23.99 -7.95
C PRO A 305 -22.47 22.61 -7.45
N PHE A 306 -22.75 22.47 -6.16
CA PHE A 306 -23.08 21.16 -5.56
C PHE A 306 -24.35 20.53 -6.16
N ALA A 307 -25.37 21.35 -6.47
CA ALA A 307 -26.57 20.88 -7.17
C ALA A 307 -26.24 20.24 -8.53
N ASP A 308 -25.46 20.92 -9.36
CA ASP A 308 -25.03 20.40 -10.68
C ASP A 308 -24.21 19.12 -10.56
N TYR A 309 -23.36 19.03 -9.52
CA TYR A 309 -22.62 17.83 -9.19
C TYR A 309 -23.57 16.65 -8.88
N CYS A 310 -24.58 16.87 -8.05
CA CYS A 310 -25.58 15.86 -7.68
C CYS A 310 -26.47 15.47 -8.86
N HIS A 311 -26.96 16.42 -9.66
CA HIS A 311 -27.73 16.13 -10.87
C HIS A 311 -26.94 15.28 -11.88
N ALA A 312 -25.67 15.64 -12.10
CA ALA A 312 -24.82 14.87 -13.01
C ALA A 312 -24.59 13.44 -12.51
N LEU A 313 -24.36 13.24 -11.21
CA LEU A 313 -24.24 11.91 -10.63
C LEU A 313 -25.55 11.12 -10.63
N ALA A 314 -26.67 11.75 -10.31
CA ALA A 314 -27.99 11.13 -10.34
C ALA A 314 -28.30 10.61 -11.75
N LYS A 315 -28.06 11.42 -12.78
CA LYS A 315 -28.19 11.01 -14.18
C LYS A 315 -27.30 9.81 -14.52
N LEU A 316 -26.05 9.81 -14.07
CA LEU A 316 -25.13 8.66 -14.26
C LEU A 316 -25.60 7.39 -13.54
N LYS A 317 -26.42 7.53 -12.50
CA LYS A 317 -26.96 6.44 -11.69
C LYS A 317 -28.39 6.06 -12.03
N GLY A 318 -28.99 6.68 -13.04
CA GLY A 318 -30.39 6.45 -13.41
C GLY A 318 -31.37 6.87 -12.33
N LEU A 319 -31.00 7.86 -11.51
CA LEU A 319 -31.84 8.42 -10.46
C LEU A 319 -32.45 9.73 -10.94
N SER A 320 -33.75 9.91 -10.67
CA SER A 320 -34.43 11.18 -10.85
C SER A 320 -34.27 12.02 -9.59
N THR A 321 -33.88 13.28 -9.75
CA THR A 321 -33.73 14.25 -8.67
C THR A 321 -34.61 15.45 -8.95
N ASP A 322 -35.60 15.68 -8.11
CA ASP A 322 -36.34 16.94 -8.08
C ASP A 322 -35.56 18.00 -7.28
N GLU A 323 -36.15 19.17 -7.03
CA GLU A 323 -35.56 20.19 -6.16
C GLU A 323 -35.32 19.64 -4.75
N GLN A 324 -34.12 19.86 -4.22
CA GLN A 324 -33.70 19.38 -2.90
C GLN A 324 -33.15 20.54 -2.06
N ASP A 325 -33.03 20.32 -0.75
CA ASP A 325 -32.19 21.15 0.11
C ASP A 325 -30.70 20.88 -0.17
N TRP A 326 -30.20 21.47 -1.26
CA TRP A 326 -28.81 21.29 -1.70
C TRP A 326 -27.80 21.77 -0.66
N ALA A 327 -28.09 22.88 0.02
CA ALA A 327 -27.23 23.43 1.06
C ALA A 327 -27.18 22.50 2.28
N GLY A 328 -28.33 21.95 2.69
CA GLY A 328 -28.41 20.97 3.77
C GLY A 328 -27.68 19.66 3.46
N LEU A 329 -27.79 19.16 2.21
CA LEU A 329 -27.07 17.97 1.74
C LEU A 329 -25.55 18.18 1.67
N GLU A 330 -25.09 19.35 1.20
CA GLU A 330 -23.66 19.69 1.19
C GLU A 330 -23.11 19.78 2.62
N ALA A 331 -23.84 20.46 3.51
CA ALA A 331 -23.48 20.56 4.92
C ALA A 331 -23.50 19.18 5.62
N TYR A 332 -24.45 18.31 5.28
CA TYR A 332 -24.46 16.92 5.73
C TYR A 332 -23.19 16.19 5.30
N GLY A 333 -22.79 16.31 4.03
CA GLY A 333 -21.59 15.67 3.50
C GLY A 333 -20.32 16.02 4.29
N TRP A 334 -20.16 17.30 4.66
CA TRP A 334 -19.04 17.75 5.50
C TRP A 334 -19.09 17.22 6.93
N ARG A 335 -20.27 17.23 7.57
CA ARG A 335 -20.43 16.63 8.91
C ARG A 335 -20.12 15.13 8.87
N ARG A 336 -20.67 14.43 7.88
CA ARG A 336 -20.45 13.00 7.70
C ARG A 336 -18.98 12.68 7.42
N LEU A 337 -18.27 13.53 6.68
CA LEU A 337 -16.83 13.36 6.47
C LEU A 337 -16.05 13.39 7.79
N ALA A 338 -16.39 14.30 8.71
CA ALA A 338 -15.76 14.34 10.04
C ALA A 338 -16.00 13.03 10.81
N GLU A 339 -17.23 12.51 10.80
CA GLU A 339 -17.54 11.21 11.42
C GLU A 339 -16.75 10.08 10.77
N VAL A 340 -16.75 10.00 9.43
CA VAL A 340 -16.02 8.97 8.67
C VAL A 340 -14.55 8.97 9.04
N ARG A 341 -13.90 10.14 9.06
CA ARG A 341 -12.47 10.24 9.37
C ARG A 341 -12.13 9.83 10.79
N ASN A 342 -12.98 10.17 11.76
CA ASN A 342 -12.74 9.76 13.13
C ASN A 342 -12.99 8.26 13.31
N LEU A 343 -14.06 7.71 12.73
CA LEU A 343 -14.34 6.26 12.77
C LEU A 343 -13.24 5.44 12.05
N GLU A 344 -12.61 5.99 11.00
CA GLU A 344 -11.48 5.40 10.31
C GLU A 344 -10.23 5.23 11.21
N LEU A 345 -10.10 5.96 12.32
CA LEU A 345 -8.97 5.84 13.25
C LEU A 345 -8.89 4.44 13.89
N VAL A 346 -10.04 3.81 14.15
CA VAL A 346 -10.10 2.43 14.67
C VAL A 346 -9.44 1.47 13.68
N ARG A 347 -9.86 1.53 12.41
CA ARG A 347 -9.28 0.74 11.33
C ARG A 347 -7.81 1.10 11.10
N GLY A 348 -7.45 2.35 11.38
CA GLY A 348 -6.09 2.87 11.34
C GLY A 348 -5.09 2.08 12.18
N LEU A 349 -5.53 1.52 13.31
CA LEU A 349 -4.69 0.67 14.17
C LEU A 349 -4.26 -0.63 13.49
N PHE A 350 -5.02 -1.11 12.50
CA PHE A 350 -4.81 -2.39 11.82
C PHE A 350 -4.04 -2.26 10.49
N ARG A 351 -3.71 -1.04 10.04
CA ARG A 351 -2.98 -0.82 8.78
C ARG A 351 -1.63 -1.55 8.76
N ARG A 352 -0.81 -1.30 9.78
CA ARG A 352 0.53 -1.88 9.89
C ARG A 352 0.51 -3.37 10.26
N PRO A 353 -0.34 -3.84 11.19
CA PRO A 353 -0.52 -5.26 11.42
C PRO A 353 -0.86 -6.04 10.14
N LEU A 354 -1.82 -5.54 9.35
CA LEU A 354 -2.22 -6.18 8.09
C LEU A 354 -1.12 -6.13 7.03
N GLU A 355 -0.41 -5.00 6.91
CA GLU A 355 0.76 -4.90 6.03
C GLU A 355 1.82 -5.95 6.39
N LEU A 356 2.14 -6.06 7.67
CA LEU A 356 3.16 -7.00 8.14
C LEU A 356 2.72 -8.46 7.95
N TRP A 357 1.45 -8.78 8.19
CA TRP A 357 0.89 -10.11 7.90
C TRP A 357 1.10 -10.49 6.42
N LEU A 358 0.81 -9.57 5.49
CA LEU A 358 1.00 -9.78 4.05
C LEU A 358 2.49 -9.95 3.68
N VAL A 359 3.38 -9.19 4.31
CA VAL A 359 4.84 -9.30 4.10
C VAL A 359 5.37 -10.63 4.65
N LEU A 360 4.92 -11.04 5.84
CA LEU A 360 5.36 -12.28 6.46
C LEU A 360 4.85 -13.51 5.71
N ASP A 361 3.66 -13.49 5.10
CA ASP A 361 3.21 -14.56 4.20
C ASP A 361 4.19 -14.79 3.03
N ARG A 362 4.73 -13.70 2.45
CA ARG A 362 5.76 -13.77 1.39
C ARG A 362 7.09 -14.28 1.94
N ALA A 363 7.46 -13.85 3.13
CA ALA A 363 8.69 -14.30 3.79
C ALA A 363 8.63 -15.80 4.13
N LEU A 364 7.51 -16.29 4.63
CA LEU A 364 7.27 -17.70 4.90
C LEU A 364 7.30 -18.53 3.61
N PHE A 365 6.65 -18.06 2.53
CA PHE A 365 6.75 -18.71 1.23
C PHE A 365 8.21 -18.85 0.75
N LEU A 366 9.03 -17.81 0.90
CA LEU A 366 10.44 -17.87 0.56
C LEU A 366 11.19 -18.87 1.46
N GLY A 367 10.90 -18.87 2.76
CA GLY A 367 11.44 -19.87 3.71
C GLY A 367 11.11 -21.31 3.31
N GLU A 368 9.85 -21.58 2.91
CA GLU A 368 9.39 -22.87 2.39
C GLU A 368 10.11 -23.29 1.10
N ASN A 369 10.64 -22.32 0.35
CA ASN A 369 11.42 -22.53 -0.87
C ASN A 369 12.95 -22.52 -0.64
N GLY A 370 13.38 -22.68 0.61
CA GLY A 370 14.78 -22.87 0.99
C GLY A 370 15.59 -21.59 1.15
N TYR A 371 14.94 -20.42 1.22
CA TYR A 371 15.62 -19.16 1.49
C TYR A 371 15.74 -18.91 3.00
N ARG A 372 16.89 -18.37 3.41
CA ARG A 372 17.01 -17.57 4.63
C ARG A 372 16.43 -16.19 4.34
N VAL A 373 15.52 -15.72 5.19
CA VAL A 373 14.76 -14.49 4.94
C VAL A 373 14.95 -13.48 6.07
N ASP A 374 15.22 -12.23 5.69
CA ASP A 374 15.20 -11.08 6.59
C ASP A 374 14.10 -10.12 6.19
N VAL A 375 13.31 -9.70 7.18
CA VAL A 375 12.25 -8.70 7.03
C VAL A 375 12.57 -7.55 7.95
N GLY A 376 12.56 -6.33 7.42
CA GLY A 376 12.83 -5.13 8.20
C GLY A 376 12.37 -3.86 7.51
N THR A 377 12.48 -2.73 8.18
CA THR A 377 12.27 -1.43 7.53
C THR A 377 13.52 -0.98 6.80
N PHE A 378 13.40 -0.53 5.54
CA PHE A 378 14.54 -0.02 4.77
C PHE A 378 14.68 1.51 4.81
N CYS A 379 13.63 2.23 5.23
CA CYS A 379 13.63 3.68 5.33
C CYS A 379 12.64 4.20 6.38
N GLU A 380 12.70 5.50 6.68
CA GLU A 380 11.77 6.15 7.62
C GLU A 380 10.34 6.25 7.03
N PRO A 381 9.27 6.10 7.85
CA PRO A 381 7.89 6.15 7.38
C PRO A 381 7.51 7.46 6.66
N ALA A 382 8.15 8.58 7.03
CA ALA A 382 7.96 9.87 6.37
C ALA A 382 8.36 9.84 4.88
N LEU A 383 9.30 8.98 4.50
CA LEU A 383 9.72 8.80 3.11
C LEU A 383 8.71 7.97 2.34
N THR A 384 8.28 6.84 2.90
CA THR A 384 7.16 6.03 2.42
C THR A 384 6.59 5.24 3.59
N PRO A 385 5.27 5.21 3.81
CA PRO A 385 4.71 4.43 4.92
C PRO A 385 4.82 2.93 4.65
N ARG A 386 4.84 2.53 3.37
CA ARG A 386 5.18 1.17 2.93
C ARG A 386 6.70 1.06 2.84
N ASN A 387 7.33 0.92 4.00
CA ASN A 387 8.78 0.88 4.18
C ASN A 387 9.32 -0.49 4.57
N LEU A 388 8.51 -1.55 4.49
CA LEU A 388 8.97 -2.92 4.72
C LEU A 388 9.70 -3.45 3.48
N MET A 389 10.73 -4.25 3.74
CA MET A 389 11.52 -4.93 2.73
C MET A 389 11.77 -6.37 3.15
N VAL A 390 11.76 -7.26 2.17
CA VAL A 390 12.10 -8.68 2.29
C VAL A 390 13.40 -8.90 1.54
N LEU A 391 14.41 -9.40 2.24
CA LEU A 391 15.67 -9.91 1.70
C LEU A 391 15.64 -11.43 1.81
N ALA A 392 16.01 -12.14 0.74
CA ALA A 392 16.07 -13.58 0.76
C ALA A 392 17.33 -14.09 0.08
N GLU A 393 18.00 -15.06 0.71
CA GLU A 393 19.22 -15.71 0.23
C GLU A 393 19.15 -17.22 0.40
N ARG A 394 19.72 -17.97 -0.53
CA ARG A 394 19.91 -19.42 -0.41
C ARG A 394 21.25 -19.84 -1.00
N ASP A 395 21.73 -21.00 -0.55
CA ASP A 395 23.00 -21.59 -0.98
C ASP A 395 22.97 -22.05 -2.44
#